data_AF-A0A7W1S9D5-F1
#
_entry.id   AF-A0A7W1S9D5-F1
#
_cell.length_a   1.000
_cell.length_b   1.000
_cell.length_c   1.000
_cell.angle_alpha   90.00
_cell.angle_beta   90.00
_cell.angle_gamma   90.00
#
_symmetry.space_group_name_H-M   'P 1'
#
loop_
_entity.id
_entity.type
_entity.pdbx_description
1 polymer ?
#
loop_
_entity_poly.entity_id
_entity_poly.type
_entity_poly.pdbx_seq_one_letter_code
_entity_poly.pdbx_strand_id
1 'polypeptide(L)'
;MKSKLSLFGTLMVPLLASVFLLSNMVTQAQDDATIPKYDLTNPAAPFIFSHDVAIEKGATAEWRKMEGLAMDSTKKMVYFADTEIGKGMSDDKGNIQLKGNKCGVVWAGQLDDSNNISTLKQVIIGGPFDDSNKDYSCNQDAIANPDNLSVDSKGNLWIGEDTDYHHNQILWMWNGKELKRFATMPEGAEVTGVRAEPNGTLFLNIQHPSATNVYPYNRATVGVITGFKAGDDFTPVSIPTGDDMKTLKLASGQYQVLAIAGETLPNDTTNAFAGQITRADGGTLNTCNNPDGNMFLPTTSTGTEGYLYSNWECVPGGVSKLYIKQGSDGTWTSIEGQNVDFSSVNGTQNNCNASVTPWNTALTGEEYAPDVQEEWDAWESTKDAFSAHLGKAGNPLDYGYIVELTPAGGEDNGIGTSVVKHYSMGRFSKEMALIMSDSKTAYFGDDGTDRVLYKYVADKAGDLSAGSLYAAKIKQDGEALNLEWIMLGQGKDADIAAEVAKMAPQ
;
A
#
# COMPACT_ATOMS: atom_id res chain seq x y z
N MET A 1 -41.05 73.19 -14.19
CA MET A 1 -39.71 73.40 -14.77
C MET A 1 -38.71 73.57 -13.63
N LYS A 2 -37.68 72.71 -13.59
CA LYS A 2 -36.43 72.75 -12.80
C LYS A 2 -36.52 72.86 -11.26
N SER A 3 -36.20 71.74 -10.60
CA SER A 3 -35.50 71.65 -9.30
C SER A 3 -34.58 70.41 -9.44
N LYS A 4 -33.23 70.38 -9.32
CA LYS A 4 -32.25 70.89 -8.34
C LYS A 4 -32.65 70.52 -6.90
N LEU A 5 -31.84 69.89 -6.04
CA LEU A 5 -30.47 69.37 -6.05
C LEU A 5 -30.26 68.58 -4.72
N SER A 6 -29.31 67.63 -4.73
CA SER A 6 -28.40 67.15 -3.65
C SER A 6 -28.88 66.41 -2.38
N LEU A 7 -28.33 65.19 -2.26
CA LEU A 7 -27.64 64.51 -1.14
C LEU A 7 -28.08 64.75 0.32
N PHE A 8 -28.28 63.65 1.08
CA PHE A 8 -27.42 63.20 2.20
C PHE A 8 -28.01 61.93 2.85
N GLY A 9 -27.12 60.99 3.27
CA GLY A 9 -27.25 60.30 4.55
C GLY A 9 -27.92 58.92 4.62
N THR A 10 -27.07 57.89 4.75
CA THR A 10 -27.15 56.79 5.74
C THR A 10 -28.42 55.93 5.81
N LEU A 11 -28.33 54.68 5.35
CA LEU A 11 -29.28 53.61 5.70
C LEU A 11 -28.57 52.52 6.53
N MET A 12 -28.85 52.52 7.83
CA MET A 12 -28.91 51.30 8.63
C MET A 12 -30.29 50.68 8.40
N VAL A 13 -30.37 49.38 8.15
CA VAL A 13 -31.63 48.60 8.19
C VAL A 13 -31.43 47.40 9.12
N PRO A 14 -32.34 47.17 10.08
CA PRO A 14 -32.19 46.14 11.10
C PRO A 14 -32.71 44.77 10.67
N LEU A 15 -32.21 43.77 11.40
CA LEU A 15 -32.60 42.37 11.48
C LEU A 15 -34.13 42.13 11.36
N LEU A 16 -34.51 41.19 10.50
CA LEU A 16 -35.80 40.51 10.53
C LEU A 16 -35.54 39.01 10.67
N ALA A 17 -35.94 38.48 11.82
CA ALA A 17 -35.91 37.06 12.15
C ALA A 17 -36.96 36.31 11.33
N SER A 18 -36.52 35.30 10.59
CA SER A 18 -37.38 34.35 9.89
C SER A 18 -37.43 33.06 10.70
N VAL A 19 -38.65 32.71 11.10
CA VAL A 19 -39.05 31.50 11.82
C VAL A 19 -38.65 30.26 11.01
N PHE A 20 -37.78 29.42 11.56
CA PHE A 20 -37.54 28.06 11.05
C PHE A 20 -38.73 27.18 11.44
N LEU A 21 -39.47 26.74 10.43
CA LEU A 21 -40.39 25.62 10.54
C LEU A 21 -39.56 24.36 10.82
N LEU A 22 -39.72 23.80 12.02
CA LEU A 22 -39.29 22.45 12.37
C LEU A 22 -40.02 21.46 11.45
N SER A 23 -39.38 21.08 10.34
CA SER A 23 -39.71 19.84 9.66
C SER A 23 -39.28 18.70 10.58
N ASN A 24 -40.23 17.92 11.06
CA ASN A 24 -39.98 16.61 11.66
C ASN A 24 -39.19 15.78 10.64
N MET A 25 -37.86 15.77 10.77
CA MET A 25 -37.06 14.70 10.21
C MET A 25 -37.45 13.45 11.00
N VAL A 26 -38.16 12.56 10.33
CA VAL A 26 -38.16 11.15 10.69
C VAL A 26 -36.69 10.74 10.60
N THR A 27 -36.01 10.66 11.73
CA THR A 27 -34.81 9.84 11.85
C THR A 27 -35.30 8.41 11.60
N GLN A 28 -35.22 7.96 10.35
CA GLN A 28 -35.00 6.53 10.13
C GLN A 28 -33.70 6.25 10.86
N ALA A 29 -33.77 5.43 11.91
CA ALA A 29 -32.58 4.74 12.37
C ALA A 29 -31.99 4.08 11.12
N GLN A 30 -30.78 4.48 10.73
CA GLN A 30 -29.92 3.54 10.02
C GLN A 30 -29.87 2.34 10.96
N ASP A 31 -30.36 1.19 10.50
CA ASP A 31 -29.92 -0.06 11.10
C ASP A 31 -28.41 -0.02 10.96
N ASP A 32 -27.67 0.17 12.06
CA ASP A 32 -26.22 0.06 12.06
C ASP A 32 -25.90 -1.31 11.48
N ALA A 33 -25.33 -1.36 10.27
CA ALA A 33 -24.95 -2.59 9.63
C ALA A 33 -23.81 -3.20 10.46
N THR A 34 -24.16 -4.05 11.41
CA THR A 34 -23.17 -4.74 12.24
C THR A 34 -22.49 -5.81 11.41
N ILE A 35 -21.17 -5.91 11.52
CA ILE A 35 -20.42 -7.03 10.94
C ILE A 35 -21.11 -8.35 11.32
N PRO A 36 -21.39 -9.23 10.35
CA PRO A 36 -21.99 -10.52 10.66
C PRO A 36 -21.11 -11.30 11.63
N LYS A 37 -21.70 -11.95 12.63
CA LYS A 37 -20.96 -12.84 13.52
C LYS A 37 -20.80 -14.21 12.88
N TYR A 38 -19.58 -14.70 12.82
CA TYR A 38 -19.25 -15.97 12.19
C TYR A 38 -18.82 -17.04 13.20
N ASP A 39 -18.94 -18.30 12.79
CA ASP A 39 -18.53 -19.46 13.59
C ASP A 39 -17.02 -19.70 13.45
N LEU A 40 -16.26 -19.30 14.48
CA LEU A 40 -14.81 -19.46 14.53
C LEU A 40 -14.37 -20.94 14.66
N THR A 41 -15.29 -21.87 14.87
CA THR A 41 -14.98 -23.32 14.85
C THR A 41 -14.91 -23.90 13.43
N ASN A 42 -15.30 -23.14 12.40
CA ASN A 42 -15.14 -23.53 11.01
C ASN A 42 -13.63 -23.72 10.70
N PRO A 43 -13.21 -24.84 10.08
CA PRO A 43 -11.81 -25.05 9.69
C PRO A 43 -11.19 -23.95 8.81
N ALA A 44 -12.01 -23.19 8.07
CA ALA A 44 -11.57 -22.05 7.26
C ALA A 44 -11.52 -20.72 8.04
N ALA A 45 -12.07 -20.65 9.25
CA ALA A 45 -12.09 -19.42 10.06
C ALA A 45 -10.70 -18.79 10.28
N PRO A 46 -9.60 -19.54 10.51
CA PRO A 46 -8.26 -18.96 10.61
C PRO A 46 -7.85 -18.10 9.41
N PHE A 47 -8.45 -18.33 8.24
CA PHE A 47 -8.10 -17.67 6.99
C PHE A 47 -9.11 -16.61 6.55
N ILE A 48 -10.36 -16.70 6.98
CA ILE A 48 -11.43 -15.73 6.63
C ILE A 48 -11.58 -14.66 7.73
N PHE A 49 -11.40 -15.06 8.99
CA PHE A 49 -11.52 -14.22 10.19
C PHE A 49 -10.20 -14.26 10.98
N SER A 50 -9.09 -14.01 10.28
CA SER A 50 -7.74 -14.21 10.81
C SER A 50 -7.49 -13.42 12.09
N HIS A 51 -7.98 -12.17 12.18
CA HIS A 51 -7.84 -11.31 13.35
C HIS A 51 -8.55 -11.85 14.59
N ASP A 52 -9.84 -12.18 14.48
CA ASP A 52 -10.63 -12.75 15.59
C ASP A 52 -10.02 -14.07 16.10
N VAL A 53 -9.63 -14.96 15.19
CA VAL A 53 -9.01 -16.25 15.55
C VAL A 53 -7.64 -16.05 16.21
N ALA A 54 -6.86 -15.05 15.77
CA ALA A 54 -5.58 -14.73 16.39
C ALA A 54 -5.76 -14.24 17.84
N ILE A 55 -6.72 -13.34 18.08
CA ILE A 55 -7.07 -12.86 19.42
C ILE A 55 -7.55 -14.01 20.31
N GLU A 56 -8.46 -14.86 19.81
CA GLU A 56 -8.98 -16.01 20.58
C GLU A 56 -7.85 -16.96 21.01
N LYS A 57 -6.86 -17.16 20.15
CA LYS A 57 -5.67 -17.98 20.44
C LYS A 57 -4.60 -17.27 21.26
N GLY A 58 -4.78 -15.99 21.59
CA GLY A 58 -3.90 -15.22 22.47
C GLY A 58 -2.69 -14.60 21.78
N ALA A 59 -2.78 -14.33 20.48
CA ALA A 59 -1.82 -13.48 19.76
C ALA A 59 -1.93 -12.02 20.26
N THR A 60 -0.92 -11.20 19.93
CA THR A 60 -0.92 -9.78 20.28
C THR A 60 -1.53 -8.97 19.13
N ALA A 61 -2.67 -8.34 19.41
CA ALA A 61 -3.43 -7.48 18.50
C ALA A 61 -3.33 -6.02 18.98
N GLU A 62 -2.12 -5.46 18.89
CA GLU A 62 -1.78 -4.14 19.44
C GLU A 62 -1.03 -3.27 18.42
N TRP A 63 -0.66 -3.82 17.26
CA TRP A 63 0.13 -3.14 16.24
C TRP A 63 -0.66 -2.01 15.57
N ARG A 64 0.06 -1.02 15.04
CA ARG A 64 -0.53 0.19 14.49
C ARG A 64 0.13 0.56 13.17
N LYS A 65 -0.54 0.24 12.06
CA LYS A 65 -0.12 0.57 10.70
C LYS A 65 1.24 -0.01 10.32
N MET A 66 1.32 -1.35 10.31
CA MET A 66 2.51 -2.02 9.76
C MET A 66 2.40 -2.05 8.25
N GLU A 67 3.20 -1.22 7.60
CA GLU A 67 3.20 -1.01 6.16
C GLU A 67 4.26 -1.91 5.49
N GLY A 68 5.08 -1.35 4.59
CA GLY A 68 6.01 -2.06 3.74
C GLY A 68 7.11 -2.84 4.46
N LEU A 69 7.55 -3.92 3.81
CA LEU A 69 8.59 -4.84 4.28
C LEU A 69 9.71 -4.96 3.25
N ALA A 70 10.94 -5.15 3.71
CA ALA A 70 12.07 -5.49 2.83
C ALA A 70 13.02 -6.50 3.46
N MET A 71 13.71 -7.28 2.62
CA MET A 71 14.67 -8.29 3.07
C MET A 71 16.07 -7.99 2.53
N ASP A 72 17.06 -7.94 3.43
CA ASP A 72 18.47 -8.08 3.08
C ASP A 72 18.86 -9.56 3.22
N SER A 73 18.83 -10.28 2.10
CA SER A 73 19.14 -11.71 2.05
C SER A 73 20.60 -12.02 2.41
N THR A 74 21.52 -11.07 2.21
CA THR A 74 22.94 -11.24 2.52
C THR A 74 23.16 -11.16 4.02
N LYS A 75 22.53 -10.19 4.69
CA LYS A 75 22.59 -10.05 6.15
C LYS A 75 21.60 -10.95 6.89
N LYS A 76 20.72 -11.67 6.16
CA LYS A 76 19.59 -12.42 6.71
C LYS A 76 18.72 -11.55 7.62
N MET A 77 18.41 -10.33 7.17
CA MET A 77 17.58 -9.37 7.92
C MET A 77 16.29 -9.11 7.17
N VAL A 78 15.19 -8.98 7.90
CA VAL A 78 13.93 -8.44 7.41
C VAL A 78 13.61 -7.15 8.15
N TYR A 79 13.09 -6.16 7.43
CA TYR A 79 12.69 -4.86 7.94
C TYR A 79 11.18 -4.70 7.78
N PHE A 80 10.57 -4.02 8.74
CA PHE A 80 9.14 -3.68 8.74
C PHE A 80 9.02 -2.18 9.00
N ALA A 81 8.29 -1.48 8.15
CA ALA A 81 7.88 -0.12 8.43
C ALA A 81 6.62 -0.14 9.31
N ASP A 82 6.56 0.78 10.26
CA ASP A 82 5.44 0.95 11.16
C ASP A 82 5.18 2.46 11.23
N THR A 83 4.04 2.88 10.67
CA THR A 83 3.76 4.29 10.43
C THR A 83 3.75 5.07 11.74
N GLU A 84 3.26 4.50 12.85
CA GLU A 84 3.38 5.13 14.17
C GLU A 84 3.47 4.11 15.29
N ILE A 85 4.16 4.48 16.38
CA ILE A 85 3.98 3.80 17.67
C ILE A 85 2.86 4.53 18.39
N GLY A 86 1.65 3.98 18.34
CA GLY A 86 0.47 4.58 18.94
C GLY A 86 -0.59 3.54 19.31
N LYS A 87 -1.70 4.00 19.90
CA LYS A 87 -2.85 3.15 20.25
C LYS A 87 -2.40 1.97 21.13
N GLY A 88 -2.76 0.73 20.78
CA GLY A 88 -2.43 -0.47 21.55
C GLY A 88 -0.95 -0.64 21.87
N MET A 89 -0.02 -0.06 21.08
CA MET A 89 1.42 -0.15 21.33
C MET A 89 1.92 0.76 22.47
N SER A 90 1.10 1.70 22.95
CA SER A 90 1.53 2.76 23.86
C SER A 90 0.43 3.28 24.79
N ASP A 91 -0.60 2.46 25.10
CA ASP A 91 -1.75 2.88 25.91
C ASP A 91 -1.70 2.43 27.39
N ASP A 92 -0.55 1.92 27.83
CA ASP A 92 -0.31 1.32 29.15
C ASP A 92 -1.10 0.00 29.40
N LYS A 93 -1.60 -0.68 28.36
CA LYS A 93 -2.31 -1.98 28.45
C LYS A 93 -1.83 -3.01 27.43
N GLY A 94 -1.74 -4.27 27.85
CA GLY A 94 -1.40 -5.38 26.95
C GLY A 94 0.09 -5.74 26.99
N ASN A 95 0.64 -6.14 25.84
CA ASN A 95 1.96 -6.75 25.72
C ASN A 95 3.05 -5.77 25.21
N ILE A 96 2.66 -4.70 24.52
CA ILE A 96 3.53 -3.69 23.89
C ILE A 96 3.26 -2.33 24.53
N GLN A 97 4.19 -1.87 25.35
CA GLN A 97 4.17 -0.64 26.13
C GLN A 97 5.40 0.20 25.80
N LEU A 98 5.46 0.64 24.55
CA LEU A 98 6.53 1.49 24.05
C LEU A 98 6.18 2.95 24.28
N LYS A 99 7.22 3.80 24.26
CA LYS A 99 6.99 5.24 24.22
C LYS A 99 6.36 5.59 22.87
N GLY A 100 5.20 6.25 22.91
CA GLY A 100 4.51 6.68 21.69
C GLY A 100 5.38 7.55 20.78
N ASN A 101 5.25 7.33 19.47
CA ASN A 101 5.99 8.04 18.43
C ASN A 101 5.09 8.23 17.19
N LYS A 102 4.69 9.48 16.94
CA LYS A 102 3.88 9.85 15.78
C LYS A 102 4.62 9.80 14.44
N CYS A 103 5.95 9.85 14.48
CA CYS A 103 6.79 9.88 13.28
C CYS A 103 7.19 8.48 12.81
N GLY A 104 6.73 7.41 13.48
CA GLY A 104 6.96 6.05 13.05
C GLY A 104 8.35 5.49 13.32
N VAL A 105 8.55 4.25 12.89
CA VAL A 105 9.75 3.47 13.16
C VAL A 105 9.96 2.43 12.06
N VAL A 106 11.21 2.08 11.80
CA VAL A 106 11.58 0.87 11.07
C VAL A 106 12.11 -0.15 12.06
N TRP A 107 11.48 -1.32 12.07
CA TRP A 107 11.90 -2.49 12.84
C TRP A 107 12.83 -3.37 12.01
N ALA A 108 13.70 -4.12 12.68
CA ALA A 108 14.51 -5.15 12.06
C ALA A 108 14.46 -6.46 12.85
N GLY A 109 14.29 -7.56 12.13
CA GLY A 109 14.33 -8.94 12.63
C GLY A 109 15.44 -9.74 11.96
N GLN A 110 16.24 -10.45 12.76
CA GLN A 110 17.23 -11.39 12.25
C GLN A 110 16.54 -12.72 11.90
N LEU A 111 16.68 -13.14 10.65
CA LEU A 111 16.20 -14.44 10.16
C LEU A 111 17.15 -15.54 10.63
N ASP A 112 16.59 -16.59 11.22
CA ASP A 112 17.29 -17.84 11.49
C ASP A 112 17.41 -18.72 10.24
N ASP A 113 17.97 -19.92 10.38
CA ASP A 113 18.13 -20.87 9.25
C ASP A 113 16.80 -21.43 8.71
N SER A 114 15.70 -21.24 9.44
CA SER A 114 14.34 -21.56 9.01
C SER A 114 13.58 -20.32 8.51
N ASN A 115 14.27 -19.21 8.22
CA ASN A 115 13.71 -17.90 7.85
C ASN A 115 12.71 -17.36 8.88
N ASN A 116 12.85 -17.75 10.16
CA ASN A 116 12.00 -17.29 11.23
C ASN A 116 12.64 -16.09 11.94
N ILE A 117 11.81 -15.18 12.44
CA ILE A 117 12.24 -14.11 13.36
C ILE A 117 11.74 -14.41 14.78
N SER A 118 12.57 -14.09 15.77
CA SER A 118 12.28 -14.28 17.21
C SER A 118 12.30 -12.98 18.01
N THR A 119 12.88 -11.93 17.46
CA THR A 119 12.93 -10.60 18.08
C THR A 119 12.88 -9.51 17.01
N LEU A 120 12.13 -8.44 17.27
CA LEU A 120 12.18 -7.19 16.52
C LEU A 120 12.84 -6.10 17.36
N LYS A 121 13.65 -5.25 16.70
CA LYS A 121 14.31 -4.09 17.31
C LYS A 121 14.14 -2.86 16.43
N GLN A 122 13.96 -1.71 17.05
CA GLN A 122 13.94 -0.42 16.35
C GLN A 122 15.33 -0.14 15.79
N VAL A 123 15.43 0.14 14.48
CA VAL A 123 16.70 0.47 13.81
C VAL A 123 16.73 1.88 13.24
N ILE A 124 15.57 2.45 12.92
CA ILE A 124 15.41 3.84 12.49
C ILE A 124 14.16 4.37 13.19
N ILE A 125 14.30 5.45 13.94
CA ILE A 125 13.21 6.05 14.74
C ILE A 125 12.93 7.42 14.15
N GLY A 126 11.68 7.68 13.79
CA GLY A 126 11.26 8.98 13.28
C GLY A 126 11.23 10.08 14.34
N GLY A 127 11.22 11.34 13.89
CA GLY A 127 11.13 12.52 14.77
C GLY A 127 12.49 13.10 15.21
N PRO A 128 12.54 13.92 16.27
CA PRO A 128 11.48 14.23 17.23
C PRO A 128 10.27 14.95 16.60
N PHE A 129 9.13 14.88 17.30
CA PHE A 129 7.89 15.55 16.93
C PHE A 129 7.77 16.92 17.64
N ASP A 130 7.45 17.98 16.88
CA ASP A 130 7.20 19.35 17.33
C ASP A 130 5.94 19.92 16.68
N ASP A 131 4.86 19.99 17.46
CA ASP A 131 3.56 20.49 16.98
C ASP A 131 3.55 21.99 16.67
N SER A 132 4.61 22.73 17.00
CA SER A 132 4.73 24.15 16.68
C SER A 132 5.11 24.40 15.21
N ASN A 133 5.72 23.42 14.54
CA ASN A 133 6.05 23.49 13.12
C ASN A 133 5.04 22.67 12.31
N LYS A 134 3.97 23.31 11.84
CA LYS A 134 2.87 22.61 11.16
C LYS A 134 3.23 22.06 9.79
N ASP A 135 4.24 22.62 9.12
CA ASP A 135 4.68 22.14 7.81
C ASP A 135 5.67 20.96 7.94
N TYR A 136 6.40 20.88 9.06
CA TYR A 136 7.36 19.82 9.35
C TYR A 136 7.33 19.49 10.85
N SER A 137 6.25 18.85 11.29
CA SER A 137 6.06 18.48 12.69
C SER A 137 6.96 17.33 13.09
N CYS A 138 7.36 16.47 12.16
CA CYS A 138 8.49 15.56 12.35
C CYS A 138 9.78 16.24 11.87
N ASN A 139 10.90 15.92 12.50
CA ASN A 139 12.19 16.50 12.13
C ASN A 139 12.55 16.14 10.69
N GLN A 140 12.70 17.17 9.84
CA GLN A 140 13.11 17.11 8.44
C GLN A 140 14.41 16.33 8.11
N ASP A 141 15.24 16.01 9.10
CA ASP A 141 16.47 15.21 8.95
C ASP A 141 16.32 13.77 9.50
N ALA A 142 15.09 13.34 9.80
CA ALA A 142 14.70 11.98 10.19
C ALA A 142 13.47 11.54 9.39
N ILE A 143 13.15 10.25 9.43
CA ILE A 143 11.92 9.73 8.79
C ILE A 143 10.65 10.24 9.50
N ALA A 144 9.55 10.27 8.76
CA ALA A 144 8.19 10.48 9.28
C ALA A 144 7.23 9.50 8.59
N ASN A 145 6.53 8.68 9.39
CA ASN A 145 5.56 7.67 8.93
C ASN A 145 6.11 6.85 7.76
N PRO A 146 7.16 6.04 7.99
CA PRO A 146 7.71 5.19 6.96
C PRO A 146 6.62 4.22 6.48
N ASP A 147 6.58 4.03 5.18
CA ASP A 147 5.61 3.18 4.51
C ASP A 147 6.36 2.18 3.62
N ASN A 148 6.80 2.64 2.46
CA ASN A 148 7.41 1.79 1.45
C ASN A 148 8.85 1.42 1.82
N LEU A 149 9.21 0.13 1.78
CA LEU A 149 10.59 -0.34 2.00
C LEU A 149 11.15 -1.11 0.79
N SER A 150 12.43 -0.88 0.49
CA SER A 150 13.16 -1.68 -0.49
C SER A 150 14.64 -1.82 -0.12
N VAL A 151 15.28 -2.95 -0.43
CA VAL A 151 16.73 -3.14 -0.18
C VAL A 151 17.45 -3.27 -1.51
N ASP A 152 18.49 -2.46 -1.70
CA ASP A 152 19.33 -2.55 -2.90
C ASP A 152 20.42 -3.63 -2.82
N SER A 153 21.13 -3.86 -3.93
CA SER A 153 22.18 -4.89 -4.02
C SER A 153 23.41 -4.65 -3.13
N LYS A 154 23.55 -3.46 -2.54
CA LYS A 154 24.60 -3.14 -1.55
C LYS A 154 24.08 -3.28 -0.11
N GLY A 155 22.81 -3.63 0.06
CA GLY A 155 22.17 -3.77 1.36
C GLY A 155 21.83 -2.42 2.00
N ASN A 156 21.67 -1.35 1.22
CA ASN A 156 21.07 -0.12 1.70
C ASN A 156 19.55 -0.27 1.71
N LEU A 157 18.90 0.31 2.73
CA LEU A 157 17.46 0.35 2.85
C LEU A 157 16.92 1.67 2.28
N TRP A 158 16.04 1.57 1.30
CA TRP A 158 15.27 2.67 0.74
C TRP A 158 13.92 2.74 1.46
N ILE A 159 13.51 3.95 1.84
CA ILE A 159 12.35 4.19 2.71
C ILE A 159 11.52 5.32 2.12
N GLY A 160 10.31 5.02 1.68
CA GLY A 160 9.30 6.02 1.31
C GLY A 160 8.47 6.43 2.52
N GLU A 161 8.03 7.68 2.53
CA GLU A 161 7.13 8.22 3.54
C GLU A 161 5.70 8.28 2.99
N ASP A 162 4.74 8.01 3.87
CA ASP A 162 3.38 8.53 3.82
C ASP A 162 3.02 9.28 5.15
N THR A 163 3.20 10.60 5.16
CA THR A 163 3.05 11.45 6.34
C THR A 163 2.28 12.75 6.09
N ASP A 164 1.52 13.16 7.11
CA ASP A 164 1.01 14.52 7.28
C ASP A 164 2.03 15.48 7.95
N TYR A 165 3.19 14.96 8.37
CA TYR A 165 4.14 15.68 9.23
C TYR A 165 5.39 16.17 8.51
N HIS A 166 5.54 15.89 7.21
CA HIS A 166 6.45 16.57 6.29
C HIS A 166 5.66 17.10 5.09
N HIS A 167 5.76 18.39 4.80
CA HIS A 167 4.99 19.01 3.72
C HIS A 167 5.26 18.38 2.34
N ASN A 168 6.51 18.03 2.05
CA ASN A 168 6.89 17.22 0.89
C ASN A 168 7.47 15.90 1.39
N GLN A 169 6.85 14.80 0.97
CA GLN A 169 7.23 13.44 1.37
C GLN A 169 8.60 13.07 0.82
N ILE A 170 9.35 12.25 1.56
CA ILE A 170 10.78 12.06 1.30
C ILE A 170 11.10 10.60 0.99
N LEU A 171 11.83 10.36 -0.09
CA LEU A 171 12.49 9.07 -0.31
C LEU A 171 13.88 9.12 0.34
N TRP A 172 14.07 8.28 1.34
CA TRP A 172 15.33 8.12 2.05
C TRP A 172 16.12 6.91 1.56
N MET A 173 17.43 6.95 1.79
CA MET A 173 18.32 5.79 1.76
C MET A 173 19.13 5.73 3.05
N TRP A 174 19.13 4.56 3.69
CA TRP A 174 19.92 4.25 4.89
C TRP A 174 20.94 3.15 4.60
N ASN A 175 22.22 3.44 4.83
CA ASN A 175 23.31 2.49 4.57
C ASN A 175 23.72 1.66 5.81
N GLY A 176 22.90 1.65 6.85
CA GLY A 176 23.24 1.07 8.15
C GLY A 176 23.91 2.04 9.13
N LYS A 177 24.25 3.26 8.70
CA LYS A 177 24.92 4.28 9.52
C LYS A 177 24.34 5.68 9.34
N GLU A 178 24.12 6.08 8.10
CA GLU A 178 23.66 7.41 7.72
C GLU A 178 22.33 7.28 6.98
N LEU A 179 21.38 8.14 7.34
CA LEU A 179 20.13 8.34 6.64
C LEU A 179 20.30 9.54 5.68
N LYS A 180 19.99 9.36 4.40
CA LYS A 180 20.22 10.36 3.34
C LYS A 180 18.96 10.59 2.52
N ARG A 181 18.59 11.85 2.33
CA ARG A 181 17.48 12.26 1.47
C ARG A 181 17.86 12.11 0.01
N PHE A 182 17.24 11.17 -0.68
CA PHE A 182 17.46 10.99 -2.11
C PHE A 182 16.48 11.82 -2.94
N ALA A 183 15.20 11.86 -2.55
CA ALA A 183 14.20 12.63 -3.28
C ALA A 183 13.19 13.31 -2.35
N THR A 184 12.56 14.38 -2.83
CA THR A 184 11.37 14.99 -2.21
C THR A 184 10.25 15.04 -3.23
N MET A 185 9.08 14.56 -2.86
CA MET A 185 7.91 14.48 -3.74
C MET A 185 7.29 15.85 -4.00
N PRO A 186 6.55 16.03 -5.11
CA PRO A 186 5.69 17.20 -5.30
C PRO A 186 4.66 17.35 -4.17
N GLU A 187 4.17 18.57 -3.97
CA GLU A 187 3.17 18.89 -2.93
C GLU A 187 1.95 17.97 -3.01
N GLY A 188 1.52 17.48 -1.85
CA GLY A 188 0.37 16.58 -1.69
C GLY A 188 0.58 15.16 -2.19
N ALA A 189 1.79 14.81 -2.65
CA ALA A 189 2.10 13.46 -3.09
C ALA A 189 2.92 12.70 -2.05
N GLU A 190 2.71 11.41 -1.94
CA GLU A 190 3.52 10.48 -1.14
C GLU A 190 4.48 9.65 -2.01
N VAL A 191 5.32 8.85 -1.35
CA VAL A 191 6.37 8.04 -1.96
C VAL A 191 5.96 6.57 -2.01
N THR A 192 5.55 6.08 -3.18
CA THR A 192 5.09 4.69 -3.34
C THR A 192 5.85 3.92 -4.42
N GLY A 193 5.66 2.60 -4.47
CA GLY A 193 6.24 1.75 -5.50
C GLY A 193 7.76 1.75 -5.53
N VAL A 194 8.41 1.96 -4.38
CA VAL A 194 9.87 2.04 -4.27
C VAL A 194 10.48 0.65 -4.51
N ARG A 195 11.30 0.53 -5.56
CA ARG A 195 11.88 -0.77 -5.92
C ARG A 195 13.30 -0.66 -6.43
N ALA A 196 14.26 -1.12 -5.64
CA ALA A 196 15.65 -1.23 -6.04
C ALA A 196 15.94 -2.63 -6.63
N GLU A 197 16.14 -2.69 -7.95
CA GLU A 197 16.48 -3.92 -8.64
C GLU A 197 17.92 -4.38 -8.37
N PRO A 198 18.22 -5.69 -8.50
CA PRO A 198 19.59 -6.20 -8.42
C PRO A 198 20.58 -5.53 -9.39
N ASN A 199 20.10 -5.07 -10.56
CA ASN A 199 20.90 -4.34 -11.56
C ASN A 199 21.03 -2.83 -11.28
N GLY A 200 20.56 -2.37 -10.11
CA GLY A 200 20.56 -0.99 -9.65
C GLY A 200 19.48 -0.11 -10.28
N THR A 201 18.54 -0.63 -11.06
CA THR A 201 17.38 0.17 -11.49
C THR A 201 16.53 0.53 -10.28
N LEU A 202 16.06 1.77 -10.19
CA LEU A 202 15.20 2.24 -9.12
C LEU A 202 13.86 2.69 -9.69
N PHE A 203 12.79 1.97 -9.39
CA PHE A 203 11.42 2.39 -9.68
C PHE A 203 10.86 3.19 -8.49
N LEU A 204 9.99 4.14 -8.81
CA LEU A 204 9.38 5.07 -7.87
C LEU A 204 8.11 5.64 -8.51
N ASN A 205 7.04 5.73 -7.72
CA ASN A 205 5.80 6.38 -8.12
C ASN A 205 5.62 7.70 -7.36
N ILE A 206 4.73 8.53 -7.90
CA ILE A 206 4.23 9.73 -7.24
C ILE A 206 2.73 9.52 -7.08
N GLN A 207 2.29 9.20 -5.86
CA GLN A 207 0.89 8.92 -5.57
C GLN A 207 0.13 10.23 -5.30
N HIS A 208 -1.11 10.32 -5.80
CA HIS A 208 -2.10 11.37 -5.52
C HIS A 208 -1.62 12.84 -5.40
N PRO A 209 -0.72 13.35 -6.27
CA PRO A 209 -0.19 14.70 -6.12
C PRO A 209 -1.29 15.77 -6.21
N SER A 210 -1.03 16.91 -5.57
CA SER A 210 -1.87 18.11 -5.69
C SER A 210 -2.08 18.50 -7.16
N ALA A 211 -3.33 18.67 -7.56
CA ALA A 211 -3.70 19.10 -8.92
C ALA A 211 -3.19 20.51 -9.26
N THR A 212 -2.65 21.26 -8.29
CA THR A 212 -2.08 22.61 -8.48
C THR A 212 -0.57 22.61 -8.77
N ASN A 213 0.05 21.43 -8.82
CA ASN A 213 1.43 21.24 -9.27
C ASN A 213 1.58 21.50 -10.77
N VAL A 214 2.82 21.51 -11.25
CA VAL A 214 3.13 21.62 -12.69
C VAL A 214 3.06 20.26 -13.36
N TYR A 215 2.60 20.18 -14.60
CA TYR A 215 2.64 18.94 -15.38
C TYR A 215 4.09 18.43 -15.53
N PRO A 216 4.35 17.11 -15.39
CA PRO A 216 3.37 16.02 -15.20
C PRO A 216 2.94 15.77 -13.74
N TYR A 217 3.53 16.47 -12.78
CA TYR A 217 3.35 16.26 -11.33
C TYR A 217 2.01 16.74 -10.76
N ASN A 218 1.08 17.18 -11.59
CA ASN A 218 -0.30 17.47 -11.18
C ASN A 218 -1.24 16.27 -11.33
N ARG A 219 -0.68 15.10 -11.69
CA ARG A 219 -1.33 13.81 -11.80
C ARG A 219 -0.37 12.75 -11.31
N ALA A 220 -0.91 11.63 -10.84
CA ALA A 220 -0.09 10.51 -10.42
C ALA A 220 0.75 9.95 -11.58
N THR A 221 1.95 9.48 -11.25
CA THR A 221 2.87 8.94 -12.24
C THR A 221 3.50 7.64 -11.74
N VAL A 222 3.67 6.70 -12.67
CA VAL A 222 4.54 5.53 -12.50
C VAL A 222 5.86 5.85 -13.19
N GLY A 223 6.99 5.63 -12.52
CA GLY A 223 8.28 6.05 -13.07
C GLY A 223 9.50 5.24 -12.66
N VAL A 224 10.62 5.63 -13.25
CA VAL A 224 11.94 5.03 -13.08
C VAL A 224 13.02 6.10 -13.04
N ILE A 225 14.03 5.91 -12.20
CA ILE A 225 15.20 6.80 -12.15
C ILE A 225 16.23 6.33 -13.18
N THR A 226 16.61 7.24 -14.08
CA THR A 226 17.65 7.03 -15.09
C THR A 226 18.91 7.83 -14.75
N GLY A 227 20.07 7.43 -15.29
CA GLY A 227 21.34 8.10 -15.02
C GLY A 227 21.86 7.97 -13.57
N PHE A 228 21.23 7.11 -12.77
CA PHE A 228 21.63 6.74 -11.41
C PHE A 228 21.38 5.25 -11.22
N LYS A 229 22.22 4.58 -10.42
CA LYS A 229 21.97 3.21 -9.98
C LYS A 229 21.79 3.16 -8.48
N ALA A 230 20.77 2.46 -8.00
CA ALA A 230 20.59 2.17 -6.59
C ALA A 230 21.87 1.52 -6.03
N GLY A 231 22.39 2.12 -4.96
CA GLY A 231 23.69 1.80 -4.38
C GLY A 231 24.82 2.76 -4.77
N ASP A 232 24.67 3.61 -5.77
CA ASP A 232 25.65 4.67 -6.07
C ASP A 232 25.64 5.75 -4.99
N ASP A 233 26.80 6.41 -4.80
CA ASP A 233 26.93 7.53 -3.89
C ASP A 233 26.23 8.78 -4.46
N PHE A 234 25.65 9.59 -3.58
CA PHE A 234 25.01 10.85 -3.92
C PHE A 234 25.11 11.87 -2.79
N THR A 235 24.89 13.14 -3.14
CA THR A 235 24.74 14.24 -2.17
C THR A 235 23.26 14.41 -1.84
N PRO A 236 22.84 14.37 -0.56
CA PRO A 236 21.44 14.50 -0.21
C PRO A 236 20.80 15.80 -0.72
N VAL A 237 19.53 15.72 -1.13
CA VAL A 237 18.75 16.92 -1.48
C VAL A 237 18.41 17.72 -0.23
N SER A 238 18.31 19.05 -0.37
CA SER A 238 17.76 19.93 0.66
C SER A 238 16.23 19.88 0.68
N ILE A 239 15.61 20.43 1.73
CA ILE A 239 14.16 20.59 1.77
C ILE A 239 13.77 21.63 0.71
N PRO A 240 12.80 21.34 -0.18
CA PRO A 240 12.37 22.28 -1.19
C PRO A 240 11.63 23.47 -0.58
N THR A 241 11.64 24.61 -1.26
CA THR A 241 10.93 25.82 -0.83
C THR A 241 10.33 26.55 -2.03
N GLY A 242 9.22 27.26 -1.82
CA GLY A 242 8.57 28.01 -2.91
C GLY A 242 8.13 27.09 -4.04
N ASP A 243 8.33 27.49 -5.29
CA ASP A 243 7.88 26.72 -6.46
C ASP A 243 8.55 25.34 -6.58
N ASP A 244 9.70 25.14 -5.93
CA ASP A 244 10.39 23.84 -5.93
C ASP A 244 9.59 22.75 -5.22
N MET A 245 8.69 23.11 -4.29
CA MET A 245 7.79 22.17 -3.59
C MET A 245 6.78 21.51 -4.53
N LYS A 246 6.53 22.10 -5.72
CA LYS A 246 5.55 21.61 -6.70
C LYS A 246 6.12 20.61 -7.71
N THR A 247 7.36 20.18 -7.49
CA THR A 247 8.11 19.32 -8.41
C THR A 247 8.87 18.25 -7.64
N LEU A 248 9.12 17.11 -8.29
CA LEU A 248 10.04 16.11 -7.76
C LEU A 248 11.47 16.67 -7.79
N LYS A 249 12.18 16.57 -6.66
CA LYS A 249 13.64 16.82 -6.59
C LYS A 249 14.37 15.51 -6.37
N LEU A 250 15.50 15.35 -7.05
CA LEU A 250 16.37 14.17 -6.97
C LEU A 250 17.80 14.57 -6.62
N ALA A 251 18.46 13.73 -5.81
CA ALA A 251 19.86 13.87 -5.47
C ALA A 251 20.78 13.53 -6.65
N SER A 252 20.35 12.59 -7.50
CA SER A 252 21.08 12.13 -8.67
C SER A 252 20.12 11.49 -9.69
N GLY A 253 20.57 11.42 -10.94
CA GLY A 253 19.77 10.88 -12.04
C GLY A 253 18.63 11.79 -12.48
N GLN A 254 17.69 11.23 -13.24
CA GLN A 254 16.50 11.90 -13.77
C GLN A 254 15.29 11.00 -13.63
N TYR A 255 14.15 11.56 -13.23
CA TYR A 255 12.89 10.84 -13.19
C TYR A 255 12.31 10.73 -14.58
N GLN A 256 12.09 9.49 -15.02
CA GLN A 256 11.43 9.19 -16.26
C GLN A 256 10.05 8.61 -15.98
N VAL A 257 9.02 9.29 -16.51
CA VAL A 257 7.64 8.83 -16.43
C VAL A 257 7.42 7.67 -17.42
N LEU A 258 6.88 6.57 -16.94
CA LEU A 258 6.51 5.38 -17.71
C LEU A 258 5.00 5.32 -18.00
N ALA A 259 4.18 5.84 -17.09
CA ALA A 259 2.75 6.06 -17.27
C ALA A 259 2.26 7.22 -16.38
N ILE A 260 1.19 7.87 -16.82
CA ILE A 260 0.48 8.91 -16.05
C ILE A 260 -0.96 8.44 -15.86
N ALA A 261 -1.46 8.51 -14.63
CA ALA A 261 -2.83 8.18 -14.28
C ALA A 261 -3.82 8.87 -15.23
N GLY A 262 -4.64 8.11 -15.96
CA GLY A 262 -5.62 8.62 -16.93
C GLY A 262 -5.06 9.04 -18.29
N GLU A 263 -3.82 8.69 -18.64
CA GLU A 263 -3.31 8.72 -20.01
C GLU A 263 -3.36 7.32 -20.64
N THR A 264 -3.60 7.26 -21.96
CA THR A 264 -3.75 6.00 -22.70
C THR A 264 -2.53 5.10 -22.54
N LEU A 265 -2.77 3.81 -22.33
CA LEU A 265 -1.72 2.82 -22.27
C LEU A 265 -1.16 2.54 -23.67
N PRO A 266 0.17 2.42 -23.83
CA PRO A 266 0.79 2.26 -25.14
C PRO A 266 0.35 0.96 -25.80
N ASN A 267 0.00 1.00 -27.08
CA ASN A 267 -0.42 -0.16 -27.89
C ASN A 267 -1.56 -1.00 -27.29
N ASP A 268 -2.34 -0.46 -26.35
CA ASP A 268 -3.53 -1.12 -25.81
C ASP A 268 -4.64 -1.17 -26.86
N THR A 269 -5.22 -2.35 -27.07
CA THR A 269 -6.28 -2.57 -28.09
C THR A 269 -7.67 -2.14 -27.64
N THR A 270 -7.85 -1.83 -26.37
CA THR A 270 -9.12 -1.42 -25.76
C THR A 270 -9.23 0.10 -25.58
N ASN A 271 -8.15 0.85 -25.88
CA ASN A 271 -7.96 2.27 -25.57
C ASN A 271 -8.08 2.58 -24.06
N ALA A 272 -7.72 1.62 -23.20
CA ALA A 272 -7.68 1.84 -21.77
C ALA A 272 -6.58 2.84 -21.40
N PHE A 273 -6.75 3.50 -20.25
CA PHE A 273 -5.73 4.36 -19.66
C PHE A 273 -5.20 3.80 -18.34
N ALA A 274 -4.02 4.27 -17.92
CA ALA A 274 -3.40 3.86 -16.67
C ALA A 274 -4.30 4.23 -15.48
N GLY A 275 -4.54 3.28 -14.56
CA GLY A 275 -5.44 3.49 -13.42
C GLY A 275 -6.92 3.47 -13.76
N GLN A 276 -7.33 3.04 -14.95
CA GLN A 276 -8.74 2.87 -15.28
C GLN A 276 -9.36 1.71 -14.51
N ILE A 277 -10.43 1.99 -13.76
CA ILE A 277 -11.36 0.97 -13.27
C ILE A 277 -12.56 0.94 -14.21
N THR A 278 -12.91 -0.26 -14.69
CA THR A 278 -13.91 -0.45 -15.75
C THR A 278 -15.20 -1.00 -15.15
N ARG A 279 -16.35 -0.51 -15.60
CA ARG A 279 -17.67 -1.06 -15.28
C ARG A 279 -17.89 -2.37 -16.03
N ALA A 280 -18.79 -3.23 -15.55
CA ALA A 280 -19.14 -4.47 -16.27
C ALA A 280 -19.76 -4.22 -17.67
N ASP A 281 -20.32 -3.02 -17.90
CA ASP A 281 -20.84 -2.59 -19.21
C ASP A 281 -19.75 -2.08 -20.18
N GLY A 282 -18.48 -2.06 -19.76
CA GLY A 282 -17.33 -1.58 -20.53
C GLY A 282 -17.05 -0.08 -20.39
N GLY A 283 -17.89 0.68 -19.68
CA GLY A 283 -17.65 2.09 -19.40
C GLY A 283 -16.58 2.32 -18.33
N THR A 284 -16.01 3.52 -18.25
CA THR A 284 -15.11 3.90 -17.15
C THR A 284 -15.92 4.07 -15.86
N LEU A 285 -15.51 3.39 -14.79
CA LEU A 285 -16.02 3.62 -13.44
C LEU A 285 -15.23 4.71 -12.73
N ASN A 286 -13.90 4.62 -12.77
CA ASN A 286 -13.00 5.56 -12.10
C ASN A 286 -11.69 5.71 -12.89
N THR A 287 -11.01 6.85 -12.70
CA THR A 287 -9.61 7.06 -13.06
C THR A 287 -8.83 7.21 -11.76
N CYS A 288 -8.23 6.12 -11.31
CA CYS A 288 -7.45 6.11 -10.09
C CYS A 288 -6.23 7.02 -10.23
N ASN A 289 -5.99 7.87 -9.23
CA ASN A 289 -4.83 8.76 -9.17
C ASN A 289 -3.83 8.29 -8.09
N ASN A 290 -3.93 7.01 -7.71
CA ASN A 290 -3.23 6.44 -6.58
C ASN A 290 -2.38 5.21 -7.00
N PRO A 291 -1.32 5.38 -7.81
CA PRO A 291 -0.42 4.30 -8.16
C PRO A 291 0.42 3.91 -6.94
N ASP A 292 0.49 2.62 -6.65
CA ASP A 292 1.17 2.12 -5.46
C ASP A 292 2.27 1.09 -5.81
N GLY A 293 2.33 -0.04 -5.12
CA GLY A 293 3.38 -1.04 -5.23
C GLY A 293 3.78 -1.38 -6.67
N ASN A 294 5.09 -1.33 -6.93
CA ASN A 294 5.68 -1.67 -8.23
C ASN A 294 6.27 -3.09 -8.21
N MET A 295 5.96 -3.88 -9.24
CA MET A 295 6.46 -5.24 -9.44
C MET A 295 7.06 -5.40 -10.83
N PHE A 296 8.38 -5.20 -10.92
CA PHE A 296 9.13 -5.47 -12.13
C PHE A 296 9.52 -6.95 -12.23
N LEU A 297 9.07 -7.60 -13.31
CA LEU A 297 9.35 -8.98 -13.68
C LEU A 297 10.27 -8.98 -14.90
N PRO A 298 11.60 -9.10 -14.72
CA PRO A 298 12.53 -9.10 -15.84
C PRO A 298 12.31 -10.32 -16.75
N THR A 299 12.39 -10.10 -18.06
CA THR A 299 12.40 -11.15 -19.09
C THR A 299 13.81 -11.44 -19.60
N THR A 300 14.78 -10.62 -19.20
CA THR A 300 16.21 -10.76 -19.53
C THR A 300 17.05 -10.86 -18.26
N SER A 301 18.16 -11.61 -18.31
CA SER A 301 19.05 -11.78 -17.16
C SER A 301 19.76 -10.49 -16.74
N THR A 302 19.84 -9.49 -17.62
CA THR A 302 20.38 -8.16 -17.32
C THR A 302 19.38 -7.26 -16.60
N GLY A 303 18.10 -7.64 -16.56
CA GLY A 303 17.02 -6.83 -15.98
C GLY A 303 16.75 -5.53 -16.73
N THR A 304 17.05 -5.49 -18.04
CA THR A 304 16.89 -4.30 -18.90
C THR A 304 15.63 -4.37 -19.77
N GLU A 305 14.80 -5.39 -19.56
CA GLU A 305 13.56 -5.64 -20.28
C GLU A 305 12.67 -6.52 -19.41
N GLY A 306 11.38 -6.23 -19.37
CA GLY A 306 10.44 -6.97 -18.53
C GLY A 306 9.05 -6.36 -18.44
N TYR A 307 8.21 -6.96 -17.60
CA TYR A 307 6.87 -6.46 -17.29
C TYR A 307 6.91 -5.68 -15.97
N LEU A 308 6.48 -4.42 -15.97
CA LEU A 308 6.23 -3.65 -14.77
C LEU A 308 4.73 -3.67 -14.47
N TYR A 309 4.35 -4.29 -13.37
CA TYR A 309 3.01 -4.13 -12.80
C TYR A 309 3.07 -2.99 -11.78
N SER A 310 2.04 -2.16 -11.77
CA SER A 310 1.87 -1.08 -10.80
C SER A 310 0.46 -1.13 -10.25
N ASN A 311 0.35 -1.25 -8.94
CA ASN A 311 -0.91 -1.25 -8.24
C ASN A 311 -1.61 0.12 -8.34
N TRP A 312 -2.93 0.11 -8.17
CA TRP A 312 -3.77 1.29 -8.07
C TRP A 312 -4.68 1.16 -6.86
N GLU A 313 -4.40 1.97 -5.85
CA GLU A 313 -5.04 1.95 -4.55
C GLU A 313 -6.36 2.73 -4.58
N CYS A 314 -7.33 2.14 -5.27
CA CYS A 314 -8.69 2.67 -5.36
C CYS A 314 -9.72 1.61 -4.97
N VAL A 315 -10.98 2.03 -4.84
CA VAL A 315 -12.11 1.13 -4.58
C VAL A 315 -13.10 1.19 -5.75
N PRO A 316 -13.35 0.08 -6.48
CA PRO A 316 -12.55 -1.14 -6.55
C PRO A 316 -11.10 -0.88 -7.00
N GLY A 317 -10.20 -1.80 -6.66
CA GLY A 317 -8.77 -1.70 -6.95
C GLY A 317 -8.43 -2.07 -8.39
N GLY A 318 -7.16 -1.89 -8.76
CA GLY A 318 -6.67 -2.31 -10.06
C GLY A 318 -5.16 -2.39 -10.14
N VAL A 319 -4.67 -2.94 -11.25
CA VAL A 319 -3.23 -3.04 -11.56
C VAL A 319 -3.04 -2.74 -13.04
N SER A 320 -2.14 -1.82 -13.38
CA SER A 320 -1.67 -1.66 -14.75
C SER A 320 -0.41 -2.50 -14.96
N LYS A 321 -0.28 -3.10 -16.14
CA LYS A 321 0.92 -3.80 -16.59
C LYS A 321 1.50 -3.10 -17.80
N LEU A 322 2.79 -2.81 -17.77
CA LEU A 322 3.57 -2.27 -18.89
C LEU A 322 4.65 -3.27 -19.29
N TYR A 323 4.81 -3.52 -20.59
CA TYR A 323 6.03 -4.12 -21.13
C TYR A 323 7.04 -3.00 -21.40
N ILE A 324 8.16 -3.03 -20.68
CA ILE A 324 9.17 -1.96 -20.71
C ILE A 324 10.53 -2.49 -21.11
N LYS A 325 11.29 -1.67 -21.85
CA LYS A 325 12.66 -2.00 -22.30
C LYS A 325 13.58 -0.81 -22.16
N GLN A 326 14.78 -1.04 -21.63
CA GLN A 326 15.83 -0.05 -21.55
C GLN A 326 16.66 -0.02 -22.84
N GLY A 327 16.82 1.16 -23.43
CA GLY A 327 17.72 1.43 -24.55
C GLY A 327 19.19 1.49 -24.12
N SER A 328 20.08 1.51 -25.11
CA SER A 328 21.53 1.62 -24.87
C SER A 328 21.96 2.95 -24.25
N ASP A 329 21.13 3.98 -24.33
CA ASP A 329 21.32 5.29 -23.70
C ASP A 329 20.82 5.34 -22.24
N GLY A 330 20.28 4.23 -21.73
CA GLY A 330 19.75 4.11 -20.37
C GLY A 330 18.29 4.56 -20.22
N THR A 331 17.64 5.06 -21.28
CA THR A 331 16.22 5.44 -21.25
C THR A 331 15.33 4.21 -21.31
N TRP A 332 14.18 4.25 -20.65
CA TRP A 332 13.18 3.19 -20.71
C TRP A 332 12.07 3.53 -21.71
N THR A 333 11.52 2.53 -22.39
CA THR A 333 10.37 2.70 -23.27
C THR A 333 9.25 1.78 -22.83
N SER A 334 8.06 2.34 -22.62
CA SER A 334 6.83 1.58 -22.47
C SER A 334 6.33 1.15 -23.85
N ILE A 335 6.54 -0.12 -24.19
CA ILE A 335 6.26 -0.69 -25.51
C ILE A 335 4.78 -1.04 -25.63
N GLU A 336 4.21 -1.66 -24.61
CA GLU A 336 2.83 -2.13 -24.59
C GLU A 336 2.28 -2.00 -23.16
N GLY A 337 0.98 -1.79 -23.00
CA GLY A 337 0.35 -1.69 -21.69
C GLY A 337 -1.09 -2.16 -21.69
N GLN A 338 -1.56 -2.60 -20.52
CA GLN A 338 -2.95 -2.99 -20.27
C GLN A 338 -3.29 -2.86 -18.78
N ASN A 339 -4.58 -2.82 -18.46
CA ASN A 339 -5.04 -3.08 -17.09
C ASN A 339 -5.30 -4.58 -16.90
N VAL A 340 -4.93 -5.12 -15.75
CA VAL A 340 -5.12 -6.54 -15.42
C VAL A 340 -6.59 -6.84 -15.20
N ASP A 341 -7.08 -7.94 -15.80
CA ASP A 341 -8.44 -8.43 -15.61
C ASP A 341 -8.53 -9.34 -14.38
N PHE A 342 -9.19 -8.85 -13.33
CA PHE A 342 -9.44 -9.57 -12.08
C PHE A 342 -10.78 -10.31 -12.04
N SER A 343 -11.54 -10.37 -13.14
CA SER A 343 -12.88 -10.99 -13.18
C SER A 343 -12.89 -12.45 -12.73
N SER A 344 -11.79 -13.18 -12.92
CA SER A 344 -11.61 -14.56 -12.48
C SER A 344 -11.62 -14.75 -10.96
N VAL A 345 -11.41 -13.68 -10.19
CA VAL A 345 -11.35 -13.68 -8.71
C VAL A 345 -12.33 -12.67 -8.10
N ASN A 346 -13.40 -12.34 -8.82
CA ASN A 346 -14.43 -11.36 -8.43
C ASN A 346 -13.88 -9.94 -8.17
N GLY A 347 -12.87 -9.52 -8.93
CA GLY A 347 -12.26 -8.19 -8.78
C GLY A 347 -11.22 -8.15 -7.67
N THR A 348 -10.81 -6.94 -7.33
CA THR A 348 -9.81 -6.63 -6.30
C THR A 348 -10.17 -5.32 -5.62
N GLN A 349 -9.58 -5.04 -4.46
CA GLN A 349 -9.80 -3.84 -3.65
C GLN A 349 -8.46 -3.26 -3.23
N ASN A 350 -8.32 -1.92 -3.23
CA ASN A 350 -7.22 -1.18 -2.63
C ASN A 350 -5.88 -1.90 -2.79
N ASN A 351 -5.47 -2.07 -4.05
CA ASN A 351 -4.18 -2.67 -4.31
C ASN A 351 -3.12 -1.69 -3.81
N CYS A 352 -2.55 -1.98 -2.64
CA CYS A 352 -1.60 -1.13 -1.95
C CYS A 352 -0.18 -1.52 -2.38
N ASN A 353 0.70 -1.83 -1.44
CA ASN A 353 2.08 -2.19 -1.69
C ASN A 353 2.21 -3.56 -2.37
N ALA A 354 3.44 -3.95 -2.69
CA ALA A 354 3.66 -5.13 -3.52
C ALA A 354 5.03 -5.77 -3.33
N SER A 355 5.13 -7.03 -3.76
CA SER A 355 6.40 -7.73 -3.81
C SER A 355 6.52 -8.61 -5.06
N VAL A 356 7.71 -9.15 -5.28
CA VAL A 356 7.92 -10.19 -6.29
C VAL A 356 8.50 -11.44 -5.67
N THR A 357 7.95 -12.56 -6.11
CA THR A 357 8.36 -13.86 -5.63
C THR A 357 9.74 -14.24 -6.18
N PRO A 358 10.46 -15.16 -5.51
CA PRO A 358 11.68 -15.76 -6.04
C PRO A 358 11.52 -16.47 -7.39
N TRP A 359 10.28 -16.80 -7.79
CA TRP A 359 9.95 -17.44 -9.07
C TRP A 359 9.39 -16.48 -10.11
N ASN A 360 9.64 -15.17 -9.94
CA ASN A 360 9.38 -14.12 -10.92
C ASN A 360 7.88 -13.92 -11.23
N THR A 361 7.06 -13.88 -10.19
CA THR A 361 5.64 -13.49 -10.25
C THR A 361 5.38 -12.29 -9.34
N ALA A 362 4.36 -11.52 -9.65
CA ALA A 362 3.98 -10.30 -8.93
C ALA A 362 2.96 -10.63 -7.83
N LEU A 363 3.14 -10.09 -6.62
CA LEU A 363 2.19 -10.19 -5.52
C LEU A 363 1.65 -8.79 -5.19
N THR A 364 0.34 -8.61 -5.31
CA THR A 364 -0.37 -7.40 -4.88
C THR A 364 -1.15 -7.67 -3.60
N GLY A 365 -1.14 -6.72 -2.66
CA GLY A 365 -1.93 -6.78 -1.42
C GLY A 365 -3.25 -6.03 -1.56
N GLU A 366 -4.35 -6.66 -1.15
CA GLU A 366 -5.65 -5.99 -1.00
C GLU A 366 -5.79 -5.45 0.43
N GLU A 367 -5.82 -4.14 0.57
CA GLU A 367 -5.95 -3.45 1.85
C GLU A 367 -7.42 -3.25 2.29
N TYR A 368 -7.62 -2.99 3.58
CA TYR A 368 -8.89 -2.64 4.22
C TYR A 368 -9.97 -3.69 4.00
N ALA A 369 -9.59 -4.95 4.24
CA ALA A 369 -10.56 -6.04 4.30
C ALA A 369 -11.67 -5.66 5.29
N PRO A 370 -12.96 -5.73 4.92
CA PRO A 370 -14.04 -5.44 5.87
C PRO A 370 -14.10 -6.53 6.95
N ASP A 371 -13.23 -6.42 7.97
CA ASP A 371 -13.05 -7.35 9.08
C ASP A 371 -13.25 -6.68 10.44
N VAL A 372 -12.96 -5.38 10.57
CA VAL A 372 -13.38 -4.54 11.69
C VAL A 372 -14.45 -3.52 11.28
N GLN A 373 -15.18 -2.95 12.26
CA GLN A 373 -16.41 -2.21 12.00
C GLN A 373 -16.18 -0.98 11.11
N GLU A 374 -15.06 -0.29 11.29
CA GLU A 374 -14.68 0.86 10.46
C GLU A 374 -14.55 0.48 8.97
N GLU A 375 -13.89 -0.64 8.68
CA GLU A 375 -13.70 -1.13 7.31
C GLU A 375 -14.98 -1.74 6.73
N TRP A 376 -15.83 -2.32 7.59
CA TRP A 376 -17.16 -2.75 7.19
C TRP A 376 -18.05 -1.58 6.76
N ASP A 377 -18.05 -0.49 7.52
CA ASP A 377 -18.77 0.72 7.16
C ASP A 377 -18.24 1.33 5.86
N ALA A 378 -16.91 1.30 5.66
CA ALA A 378 -16.27 1.71 4.41
C ALA A 378 -16.70 0.83 3.22
N TRP A 379 -16.75 -0.49 3.40
CA TRP A 379 -17.29 -1.42 2.40
C TRP A 379 -18.75 -1.11 2.05
N GLU A 380 -19.61 -0.91 3.04
CA GLU A 380 -21.03 -0.58 2.81
C GLU A 380 -21.20 0.71 1.98
N SER A 381 -20.31 1.68 2.18
CA SER A 381 -20.30 2.92 1.40
C SER A 381 -19.86 2.74 -0.06
N THR A 382 -19.13 1.66 -0.39
CA THR A 382 -18.51 1.42 -1.69
C THR A 382 -19.08 0.22 -2.46
N LYS A 383 -19.92 -0.61 -1.85
CA LYS A 383 -20.52 -1.81 -2.47
C LYS A 383 -21.25 -1.58 -3.80
N ASP A 384 -21.79 -0.38 -4.01
CA ASP A 384 -22.47 0.00 -5.26
C ASP A 384 -21.44 0.18 -6.40
N ALA A 385 -20.23 0.67 -6.10
CA ALA A 385 -19.13 0.74 -7.05
C ALA A 385 -18.64 -0.66 -7.44
N PHE A 386 -18.51 -1.58 -6.48
CA PHE A 386 -18.28 -3.00 -6.76
C PHE A 386 -19.38 -3.60 -7.62
N SER A 387 -20.64 -3.30 -7.32
CA SER A 387 -21.76 -3.80 -8.12
C SER A 387 -21.72 -3.32 -9.57
N ALA A 388 -21.33 -2.06 -9.80
CA ALA A 388 -21.11 -1.51 -11.12
C ALA A 388 -19.90 -2.11 -11.85
N HIS A 389 -18.81 -2.39 -11.12
CA HIS A 389 -17.60 -3.01 -11.64
C HIS A 389 -17.83 -4.47 -12.05
N LEU A 390 -18.49 -5.25 -11.19
CA LEU A 390 -18.69 -6.69 -11.37
C LEU A 390 -19.95 -7.05 -12.17
N GLY A 391 -20.92 -6.14 -12.25
CA GLY A 391 -22.23 -6.41 -12.86
C GLY A 391 -23.15 -7.28 -11.99
N LYS A 392 -22.75 -7.54 -10.75
CA LYS A 392 -23.47 -8.28 -9.70
C LYS A 392 -23.06 -7.74 -8.34
N ALA A 393 -23.84 -8.01 -7.29
CA ALA A 393 -23.45 -7.63 -5.93
C ALA A 393 -22.08 -8.24 -5.58
N GLY A 394 -21.20 -7.41 -5.00
CA GLY A 394 -19.91 -7.86 -4.47
C GLY A 394 -20.08 -8.56 -3.12
N ASN A 395 -19.22 -9.53 -2.83
CA ASN A 395 -19.15 -10.20 -1.53
C ASN A 395 -17.98 -9.59 -0.72
N PRO A 396 -18.21 -8.99 0.46
CA PRO A 396 -17.13 -8.41 1.27
C PRO A 396 -16.03 -9.41 1.65
N LEU A 397 -16.36 -10.70 1.73
CA LEU A 397 -15.41 -11.77 2.08
C LEU A 397 -14.49 -12.17 0.93
N ASP A 398 -14.71 -11.64 -0.29
CA ASP A 398 -13.85 -11.90 -1.44
C ASP A 398 -12.56 -11.07 -1.43
N TYR A 399 -12.44 -10.05 -0.55
CA TYR A 399 -11.30 -9.10 -0.53
C TYR A 399 -10.50 -9.18 0.77
N GLY A 400 -9.26 -8.69 0.74
CA GLY A 400 -8.32 -8.69 1.87
C GLY A 400 -7.23 -9.76 1.74
N TYR A 401 -6.94 -10.21 0.52
CA TYR A 401 -6.00 -11.30 0.26
C TYR A 401 -4.81 -10.84 -0.57
N ILE A 402 -3.78 -11.68 -0.60
CA ILE A 402 -2.72 -11.57 -1.59
C ILE A 402 -3.21 -12.14 -2.92
N VAL A 403 -2.95 -11.41 -4.01
CA VAL A 403 -3.23 -11.87 -5.36
C VAL A 403 -1.91 -11.98 -6.15
N GLU A 404 -1.64 -13.17 -6.68
CA GLU A 404 -0.49 -13.46 -7.53
C GLU A 404 -0.83 -13.23 -9.00
N LEU A 405 0.03 -12.47 -9.67
CA LEU A 405 -0.05 -12.08 -11.07
C LEU A 405 1.13 -12.69 -11.82
N THR A 406 0.83 -13.50 -12.83
CA THR A 406 1.84 -14.10 -13.70
C THR A 406 1.60 -13.65 -15.14
N PRO A 407 2.61 -13.11 -15.86
CA PRO A 407 2.49 -12.87 -17.30
C PRO A 407 2.11 -14.18 -18.02
N ALA A 408 1.00 -14.18 -18.76
CA ALA A 408 0.61 -15.34 -19.55
C ALA A 408 1.30 -15.29 -20.91
N GLY A 409 2.07 -16.32 -21.26
CA GLY A 409 2.65 -16.50 -22.60
C GLY A 409 4.13 -16.10 -22.72
N GLY A 410 4.90 -16.89 -23.47
CA GLY A 410 6.22 -16.48 -23.99
C GLY A 410 6.08 -15.47 -25.14
N GLU A 411 7.20 -15.10 -25.76
CA GLU A 411 7.39 -14.01 -26.75
C GLU A 411 6.31 -13.88 -27.85
N ASP A 412 5.52 -14.93 -28.14
CA ASP A 412 4.51 -14.98 -29.20
C ASP A 412 3.03 -15.07 -28.74
N ASN A 413 2.73 -15.16 -27.43
CA ASN A 413 1.39 -15.48 -26.90
C ASN A 413 0.75 -14.36 -26.06
N GLY A 414 0.70 -13.13 -26.59
CA GLY A 414 -0.14 -12.04 -26.08
C GLY A 414 0.19 -11.53 -24.67
N ILE A 415 -0.52 -10.47 -24.28
CA ILE A 415 -0.34 -9.74 -23.01
C ILE A 415 -1.18 -10.28 -21.85
N GLY A 416 -1.64 -11.54 -21.86
CA GLY A 416 -2.48 -12.02 -20.76
C GLY A 416 -1.78 -11.92 -19.38
N THR A 417 -2.56 -11.88 -18.31
CA THR A 417 -2.07 -12.07 -16.94
C THR A 417 -2.91 -13.16 -16.32
N SER A 418 -2.29 -14.22 -15.83
CA SER A 418 -2.94 -15.18 -14.94
C SER A 418 -3.06 -14.55 -13.55
N VAL A 419 -4.23 -14.66 -12.94
CA VAL A 419 -4.56 -14.07 -11.64
C VAL A 419 -4.99 -15.19 -10.69
N VAL A 420 -4.33 -15.28 -9.53
CA VAL A 420 -4.61 -16.29 -8.51
C VAL A 420 -4.69 -15.61 -7.15
N LYS A 421 -5.78 -15.82 -6.41
CA LYS A 421 -5.96 -15.29 -5.06
C LYS A 421 -5.57 -16.34 -4.02
N HIS A 422 -4.68 -15.99 -3.08
CA HIS A 422 -4.12 -16.90 -2.08
C HIS A 422 -4.86 -16.83 -0.74
N TYR A 423 -6.01 -17.49 -0.68
CA TYR A 423 -6.88 -17.51 0.50
C TYR A 423 -6.20 -18.10 1.75
N SER A 424 -5.31 -19.09 1.59
CA SER A 424 -4.57 -19.71 2.69
C SER A 424 -3.55 -18.78 3.36
N MET A 425 -3.25 -17.63 2.77
CA MET A 425 -2.41 -16.59 3.40
C MET A 425 -3.20 -15.69 4.39
N GLY A 426 -4.49 -15.95 4.58
CA GLY A 426 -5.35 -15.22 5.51
C GLY A 426 -5.89 -13.90 4.95
N ARG A 427 -7.02 -13.46 5.52
CA ARG A 427 -7.77 -12.27 5.17
C ARG A 427 -7.62 -11.20 6.25
N PHE A 428 -7.07 -10.06 5.88
CA PHE A 428 -6.89 -8.85 6.73
C PHE A 428 -6.42 -7.69 5.83
N SER A 429 -6.05 -6.54 6.40
CA SER A 429 -5.61 -5.36 5.64
C SER A 429 -4.21 -5.58 5.06
N LYS A 430 -4.11 -6.19 3.87
CA LYS A 430 -2.83 -6.61 3.29
C LYS A 430 -2.14 -5.45 2.61
N GLU A 431 -1.20 -4.85 3.32
CA GLU A 431 -0.19 -4.00 2.71
C GLU A 431 0.58 -4.77 1.61
N MET A 432 1.25 -5.86 2.02
CA MET A 432 2.01 -6.73 1.12
C MET A 432 2.27 -8.11 1.75
N ALA A 433 2.75 -9.04 0.94
CA ALA A 433 3.40 -10.26 1.41
C ALA A 433 4.83 -10.32 0.88
N LEU A 434 5.81 -10.43 1.78
CA LEU A 434 7.22 -10.60 1.42
C LEU A 434 7.61 -12.08 1.54
N ILE A 435 7.91 -12.72 0.41
CA ILE A 435 8.35 -14.12 0.37
C ILE A 435 9.85 -14.21 0.70
N MET A 436 10.19 -15.04 1.68
CA MET A 436 11.55 -15.27 2.13
C MET A 436 12.34 -16.16 1.15
N SER A 437 13.65 -16.23 1.38
CA SER A 437 14.60 -16.93 0.51
C SER A 437 14.35 -18.44 0.33
N ASP A 438 13.61 -19.08 1.25
CA ASP A 438 13.21 -20.49 1.14
C ASP A 438 12.03 -20.73 0.19
N SER A 439 11.47 -19.67 -0.40
CA SER A 439 10.30 -19.73 -1.29
C SER A 439 9.07 -20.34 -0.62
N LYS A 440 8.98 -20.29 0.72
CA LYS A 440 7.87 -20.84 1.52
C LYS A 440 7.35 -19.87 2.56
N THR A 441 8.26 -19.25 3.30
CA THR A 441 7.93 -18.40 4.43
C THR A 441 7.56 -17.02 3.90
N ALA A 442 6.46 -16.45 4.38
CA ALA A 442 6.03 -15.10 4.06
C ALA A 442 5.73 -14.31 5.33
N TYR A 443 6.10 -13.02 5.32
CA TYR A 443 5.68 -12.03 6.31
C TYR A 443 4.81 -10.98 5.66
N PHE A 444 4.02 -10.28 6.45
CA PHE A 444 3.02 -9.33 6.00
C PHE A 444 3.11 -8.02 6.76
N GLY A 445 2.77 -6.92 6.09
CA GLY A 445 2.21 -5.74 6.73
C GLY A 445 0.71 -5.97 6.99
N ASP A 446 0.18 -5.32 8.02
CA ASP A 446 -1.24 -5.34 8.40
C ASP A 446 -1.62 -3.91 8.82
N ASP A 447 -2.20 -3.15 7.90
CA ASP A 447 -2.51 -1.73 8.14
C ASP A 447 -3.81 -1.58 8.96
N GLY A 448 -3.75 -0.72 9.97
CA GLY A 448 -4.89 -0.34 10.77
C GLY A 448 -4.54 -0.17 12.24
N THR A 449 -5.53 -0.26 13.11
CA THR A 449 -5.35 -0.17 14.57
C THR A 449 -5.61 -1.52 15.21
N ASP A 450 -4.85 -1.85 16.27
CA ASP A 450 -4.97 -3.11 17.01
C ASP A 450 -4.79 -4.34 16.11
N ARG A 451 -3.85 -4.21 15.16
CA ARG A 451 -3.51 -5.21 14.14
C ARG A 451 -2.54 -6.26 14.67
N VAL A 452 -2.32 -7.30 13.86
CA VAL A 452 -1.56 -8.50 14.26
C VAL A 452 -0.39 -8.71 13.30
N LEU A 453 0.78 -9.08 13.84
CA LEU A 453 1.90 -9.50 13.01
C LEU A 453 1.74 -10.97 12.60
N TYR A 454 1.56 -11.21 11.30
CA TYR A 454 1.37 -12.55 10.74
C TYR A 454 2.61 -13.12 10.06
N LYS A 455 2.64 -14.45 9.97
CA LYS A 455 3.58 -15.22 9.16
C LYS A 455 2.85 -16.37 8.49
N TYR A 456 3.18 -16.67 7.25
CA TYR A 456 2.69 -17.84 6.52
C TYR A 456 3.85 -18.75 6.14
N VAL A 457 3.61 -20.06 6.12
CA VAL A 457 4.58 -21.05 5.65
C VAL A 457 3.88 -22.00 4.69
N ALA A 458 4.25 -21.92 3.40
CA ALA A 458 3.74 -22.80 2.37
C ALA A 458 4.17 -24.25 2.59
N ASP A 459 3.29 -25.20 2.29
CA ASP A 459 3.57 -26.63 2.38
C ASP A 459 4.72 -27.02 1.43
N LYS A 460 4.77 -26.37 0.25
CA LYS A 460 5.74 -26.61 -0.81
C LYS A 460 6.38 -25.30 -1.28
N ALA A 461 7.68 -25.34 -1.55
CA ALA A 461 8.42 -24.17 -2.02
C ALA A 461 7.95 -23.78 -3.42
N GLY A 462 7.71 -22.48 -3.64
CA GLY A 462 7.21 -21.94 -4.90
C GLY A 462 5.74 -22.23 -5.20
N ASP A 463 4.97 -22.64 -4.20
CA ASP A 463 3.55 -22.98 -4.35
C ASP A 463 2.77 -22.48 -3.14
N LEU A 464 2.09 -21.34 -3.33
CA LEU A 464 1.35 -20.66 -2.25
C LEU A 464 -0.07 -21.22 -2.05
N SER A 465 -0.47 -22.25 -2.81
CA SER A 465 -1.85 -22.75 -2.81
C SER A 465 -2.28 -23.49 -1.53
N ALA A 466 -1.33 -23.83 -0.66
CA ALA A 466 -1.57 -24.51 0.60
C ALA A 466 -0.44 -24.26 1.60
N GLY A 467 -0.80 -24.11 2.88
CA GLY A 467 0.17 -23.83 3.92
C GLY A 467 -0.46 -23.55 5.28
N SER A 468 0.38 -23.09 6.20
CA SER A 468 0.00 -22.78 7.58
C SER A 468 0.13 -21.29 7.88
N LEU A 469 -0.91 -20.70 8.46
CA LEU A 469 -0.93 -19.32 8.91
C LEU A 469 -0.63 -19.24 10.42
N TYR A 470 0.18 -18.27 10.80
CA TYR A 470 0.62 -18.01 12.17
C TYR A 470 0.43 -16.53 12.52
N ALA A 471 0.17 -16.26 13.80
CA ALA A 471 0.19 -14.92 14.38
C ALA A 471 1.23 -14.83 15.50
N ALA A 472 1.83 -13.66 15.67
CA ALA A 472 2.80 -13.42 16.72
C ALA A 472 2.10 -13.09 18.05
N LYS A 473 2.57 -13.72 19.12
CA LYS A 473 2.42 -13.23 20.49
C LYS A 473 3.69 -12.51 20.90
N ILE A 474 3.54 -11.30 21.41
CA ILE A 474 4.65 -10.43 21.75
C ILE A 474 4.92 -10.46 23.25
N LYS A 475 6.20 -10.43 23.60
CA LYS A 475 6.68 -10.09 24.94
C LYS A 475 7.74 -9.02 24.82
N GLN A 476 7.42 -7.81 25.28
CA GLN A 476 8.37 -6.71 25.34
C GLN A 476 9.48 -6.97 26.36
N ASP A 477 10.71 -6.61 26.00
CA ASP A 477 11.89 -6.54 26.86
C ASP A 477 12.65 -5.24 26.55
N GLY A 478 12.40 -4.20 27.37
CA GLY A 478 12.85 -2.85 27.06
C GLY A 478 12.20 -2.33 25.77
N GLU A 479 13.01 -1.97 24.78
CA GLU A 479 12.56 -1.55 23.43
C GLU A 479 12.52 -2.72 22.43
N ALA A 480 12.97 -3.91 22.82
CA ALA A 480 12.91 -5.10 21.97
C ALA A 480 11.57 -5.82 22.15
N LEU A 481 11.05 -6.38 21.05
CA LEU A 481 9.81 -7.16 21.04
C LEU A 481 10.17 -8.61 20.73
N ASN A 482 9.99 -9.52 21.69
CA ASN A 482 10.23 -10.95 21.48
C ASN A 482 8.96 -11.65 20.99
N LEU A 483 9.10 -12.57 20.03
CA LEU A 483 8.00 -13.18 19.30
C LEU A 483 7.89 -14.68 19.62
N GLU A 484 6.67 -15.11 19.93
CA GLU A 484 6.24 -16.50 19.90
C GLU A 484 5.21 -16.67 18.77
N TRP A 485 5.41 -17.64 17.88
CA TRP A 485 4.50 -17.87 16.75
C TRP A 485 3.43 -18.89 17.10
N ILE A 486 2.17 -18.46 17.05
CA ILE A 486 1.00 -19.29 17.31
C ILE A 486 0.40 -19.72 15.96
N MET A 487 0.27 -21.03 15.73
CA MET A 487 -0.40 -21.54 14.54
C MET A 487 -1.91 -21.29 14.64
N LEU A 488 -2.46 -20.58 13.65
CA LEU A 488 -3.90 -20.34 13.55
C LEU A 488 -4.59 -21.52 12.89
N GLY A 489 -4.07 -21.98 11.75
CA GLY A 489 -4.56 -23.13 11.01
C GLY A 489 -3.67 -23.50 9.82
N GLN A 490 -3.96 -24.66 9.22
CA GLN A 490 -3.39 -25.13 7.96
C GLN A 490 -4.53 -25.36 6.97
N GLY A 491 -4.37 -24.89 5.73
CA GLY A 491 -5.47 -24.86 4.77
C GLY A 491 -5.01 -24.77 3.32
N LYS A 492 -5.96 -24.90 2.39
CA LYS A 492 -5.75 -24.82 0.95
C LYS A 492 -6.65 -23.74 0.37
N ASP A 493 -6.13 -23.01 -0.61
CA ASP A 493 -6.85 -21.92 -1.26
C ASP A 493 -8.23 -22.37 -1.76
N ALA A 494 -8.30 -23.52 -2.43
CA ALA A 494 -9.53 -24.04 -3.01
C ALA A 494 -10.62 -24.36 -1.96
N ASP A 495 -10.23 -24.90 -0.80
CA ASP A 495 -11.18 -25.25 0.26
C ASP A 495 -11.70 -23.98 0.94
N ILE A 496 -10.83 -23.01 1.18
CA ILE A 496 -11.19 -21.73 1.82
C ILE A 496 -12.04 -20.88 0.88
N ALA A 497 -11.68 -20.79 -0.40
CA ALA A 497 -12.48 -20.09 -1.41
C ALA A 497 -13.89 -20.67 -1.54
N ALA A 498 -14.03 -22.00 -1.44
CA ALA A 498 -15.33 -22.65 -1.45
C ALA A 498 -16.17 -22.32 -0.21
N GLU A 499 -15.55 -22.11 0.96
CA GLU A 499 -16.24 -21.63 2.16
C GLU A 499 -16.64 -20.16 2.05
N VAL A 500 -15.76 -19.28 1.54
CA VAL A 500 -16.08 -17.86 1.25
C VAL A 500 -17.31 -17.74 0.35
N ALA A 501 -17.37 -18.53 -0.72
CA ALA A 501 -18.48 -18.53 -1.66
C ALA A 501 -19.83 -18.98 -1.02
N LYS A 502 -19.80 -19.81 0.03
CA LYS A 502 -21.00 -20.22 0.78
C LYS A 502 -21.48 -19.14 1.76
N MET A 503 -20.55 -18.31 2.25
CA MET A 503 -20.82 -17.25 3.23
C MET A 503 -21.23 -15.92 2.59
N ALA A 504 -21.25 -15.83 1.25
CA ALA A 504 -21.68 -14.65 0.53
C ALA A 504 -23.07 -14.17 1.03
N PRO A 505 -23.24 -12.88 1.36
CA PRO A 505 -24.54 -12.34 1.72
C PRO A 505 -25.56 -12.63 0.61
N GLN A 506 -26.73 -13.17 0.98
CA GLN A 506 -27.83 -13.46 0.04
C GLN A 506 -28.52 -12.19 -0.46
#